data_AF-I2K663-F1
#
_entry.id   AF-I2K663-F1
#
_cell.length_a   1.000
_cell.length_b   1.000
_cell.length_c   1.000
_cell.angle_alpha   90.00
_cell.angle_beta   90.00
_cell.angle_gamma   90.00
#
_symmetry.space_group_name_H-M   'P 1'
#
loop_
_entity.id
_entity.type
_entity.pdbx_description
1 polymer ?
#
loop_
_entity_poly.entity_id
_entity_poly.type
_entity_poly.pdbx_seq_one_letter_code
_entity_poly.pdbx_strand_id
1 'polypeptide(L)' 'MNDATTMHFITELPKKLRAKKIAEEFGIGLSTVWLYAKEGKLTPIHVSPRVTVFDTQEVLSLFSEVHNGK' A
#
# COMPACT_ATOMS: atom_id res chain seq x y z
N MET A 1 19.87 10.52 1.03
CA MET A 1 18.66 11.26 0.60
C MET A 1 17.69 11.26 1.77
N ASN A 2 17.02 12.40 2.00
CA ASN A 2 16.78 12.92 3.35
C ASN A 2 15.51 12.38 4.02
N ASP A 3 15.68 11.77 5.18
CA ASP A 3 14.63 11.19 6.04
C ASP A 3 13.50 12.15 6.45
N ALA A 4 13.68 13.47 6.33
CA ALA A 4 12.65 14.46 6.68
C ALA A 4 11.53 14.60 5.62
N THR A 5 11.85 14.48 4.33
CA THR A 5 10.85 14.60 3.25
C THR A 5 9.95 13.37 3.19
N THR A 6 10.52 12.19 3.43
CA THR A 6 9.76 10.95 3.55
C THR A 6 8.77 11.03 4.73
N MET A 7 9.20 11.56 5.89
CA MET A 7 8.34 11.67 7.08
C MET A 7 7.13 12.61 6.91
N HIS A 8 7.27 13.71 6.17
CA HIS A 8 6.15 14.66 5.96
C HIS A 8 5.07 14.15 5.00
N PHE A 9 5.42 13.38 3.96
CA PHE A 9 4.41 12.83 3.05
C PHE A 9 3.60 11.70 3.68
N ILE A 10 4.19 10.94 4.60
CA ILE A 10 3.52 9.82 5.27
C ILE A 10 2.44 10.31 6.24
N THR A 11 2.61 11.48 6.86
CA THR A 11 1.63 12.04 7.80
C THR A 11 0.33 12.53 7.14
N GLU A 12 0.37 12.83 5.84
CA GLU A 12 -0.79 13.30 5.06
C GLU A 12 -1.63 12.15 4.50
N LEU A 13 -1.05 10.94 4.37
CA LEU A 13 -1.78 9.80 3.84
C LEU A 13 -2.73 9.20 4.88
N PRO A 14 -3.94 8.78 4.48
CA PRO A 14 -4.84 8.06 5.37
C PRO A 14 -4.14 6.82 5.92
N LYS A 15 -4.38 6.46 7.19
CA LYS A 15 -3.80 5.25 7.80
C LYS A 15 -4.18 3.95 7.07
N LYS A 16 -5.29 3.96 6.33
CA LYS A 16 -5.81 2.81 5.61
C LYS A 16 -6.25 3.20 4.19
N LEU A 17 -5.89 2.39 3.20
CA LEU A 17 -6.23 2.62 1.79
C LEU A 17 -7.07 1.47 1.23
N ARG A 18 -8.04 1.79 0.36
CA ARG A 18 -8.75 0.76 -0.43
C ARG A 18 -7.86 0.29 -1.59
N ALA A 19 -8.06 -0.95 -2.02
CA ALA A 19 -7.34 -1.54 -3.14
C ALA A 19 -7.32 -0.64 -4.40
N LYS A 20 -8.46 0.00 -4.72
CA LYS A 20 -8.58 0.92 -5.86
C LYS A 20 -7.64 2.13 -5.74
N LYS A 21 -7.52 2.71 -4.54
CA LYS A 21 -6.65 3.87 -4.34
C LYS A 21 -5.17 3.48 -4.38
N ILE A 22 -4.82 2.30 -3.84
CA ILE A 22 -3.45 1.75 -3.97
C ILE A 22 -3.08 1.57 -5.44
N ALA A 23 -3.98 1.01 -6.25
CA ALA A 23 -3.77 0.86 -7.69
C ALA A 23 -3.52 2.21 -8.40
N GLU A 24 -4.32 3.23 -8.06
CA GLU A 24 -4.19 4.58 -8.62
C GLU A 24 -2.89 5.29 -8.20
N GLU A 25 -2.52 5.24 -6.91
CA GLU A 25 -1.35 5.95 -6.37
C GLU A 25 -0.02 5.32 -6.82
N PHE A 26 0.02 3.98 -6.96
CA PHE A 26 1.25 3.26 -7.32
C PHE A 26 1.31 2.84 -8.80
N GLY A 27 0.31 3.20 -9.61
CA GLY A 27 0.29 2.91 -11.04
C GLY A 27 0.24 1.40 -11.38
N ILE A 28 -0.38 0.58 -10.53
CA ILE A 28 -0.49 -0.87 -10.71
C ILE A 28 -1.93 -1.30 -10.97
N GLY A 29 -2.10 -2.51 -11.51
CA GLY A 29 -3.43 -3.11 -11.67
C GLY A 29 -4.08 -3.44 -10.33
N LEU A 30 -5.41 -3.30 -10.24
CA LEU A 30 -6.17 -3.75 -9.08
C LEU A 30 -5.96 -5.26 -8.80
N SER A 31 -5.82 -6.05 -9.86
CA SER A 31 -5.48 -7.48 -9.78
C SER A 31 -4.13 -7.71 -9.11
N THR A 32 -3.15 -6.84 -9.33
CA THR A 32 -1.83 -6.91 -8.69
C THR A 32 -1.92 -6.67 -7.19
N VAL A 33 -2.76 -5.72 -6.74
CA VAL A 33 -3.01 -5.50 -5.31
C VAL A 33 -3.59 -6.76 -4.67
N TRP A 34 -4.55 -7.41 -5.31
CA TRP A 34 -5.14 -8.65 -4.82
C TRP A 34 -4.20 -9.86 -4.91
N LEU A 35 -3.33 -9.89 -5.91
CA LEU A 35 -2.28 -10.89 -6.01
C LEU A 35 -1.34 -10.79 -4.80
N TYR A 36 -0.89 -9.58 -4.45
CA TYR A 36 -0.06 -9.35 -3.26
C TYR A 36 -0.78 -9.71 -1.96
N ALA A 37 -2.08 -9.43 -1.87
CA ALA A 37 -2.89 -9.88 -0.75
C ALA A 37 -2.94 -11.41 -0.65
N LYS A 38 -3.08 -12.10 -1.78
CA LYS A 38 -3.11 -13.57 -1.85
C LYS A 38 -1.74 -14.19 -1.54
N GLU A 39 -0.65 -13.53 -1.93
CA GLU A 39 0.73 -13.94 -1.68
C GLU A 39 1.21 -13.62 -0.25
N GLY A 40 0.38 -12.95 0.57
CA GLY A 40 0.74 -12.55 1.94
C GLY A 40 1.70 -11.35 2.02
N LYS A 41 1.88 -10.62 0.91
CA LYS A 41 2.67 -9.39 0.84
C LYS A 41 1.90 -8.15 1.31
N LEU A 42 0.57 -8.22 1.28
CA LEU A 42 -0.33 -7.20 1.82
C LEU A 42 -1.38 -7.87 2.70
N THR A 43 -1.74 -7.22 3.81
CA THR A 43 -2.71 -7.75 4.77
C THR A 43 -4.08 -7.11 4.53
N PRO A 44 -5.08 -7.86 4.02
CA PRO A 44 -6.43 -7.33 3.83
C PRO A 44 -7.17 -7.18 5.16
N ILE A 45 -7.55 -5.95 5.50
CA ILE A 45 -8.32 -5.60 6.70
C ILE A 45 -9.79 -5.44 6.31
N HIS A 46 -10.64 -6.35 6.76
CA HIS A 46 -12.07 -6.33 6.48
C HIS A 46 -12.79 -5.41 7.48
N VAL A 47 -13.24 -4.25 7.01
CA VAL A 47 -14.02 -3.30 7.82
C VAL A 47 -15.50 -3.69 7.82
N SER A 48 -15.97 -4.26 6.71
CA SER A 48 -17.33 -4.79 6.55
C SER A 48 -17.32 -5.87 5.46
N PRO A 49 -18.43 -6.60 5.23
CA PRO A 49 -18.49 -7.67 4.22
C PRO A 49 -18.12 -7.24 2.78
N ARG A 50 -18.21 -5.94 2.45
CA ARG A 50 -17.89 -5.40 1.13
C ARG A 50 -16.71 -4.43 1.12
N VAL A 51 -16.12 -4.14 2.28
CA VAL A 51 -15.08 -3.12 2.40
C VAL A 51 -13.84 -3.74 3.00
N THR A 52 -12.82 -3.86 2.15
CA THR A 52 -11.47 -4.25 2.52
C THR A 52 -10.54 -3.06 2.32
N VAL A 53 -9.69 -2.82 3.30
CA VAL A 53 -8.66 -1.79 3.29
C VAL A 53 -7.33 -2.40 3.67
N PHE A 54 -6.23 -1.73 3.35
CA PHE A 54 -4.86 -2.15 3.64
C PHE A 54 -4.18 -1.07 4.45
N ASP A 55 -3.17 -1.45 5.23
CA ASP A 55 -2.38 -0.49 5.97
C ASP A 55 -1.46 0.29 5.03
N THR A 56 -1.48 1.61 5.13
CA THR A 56 -0.68 2.47 4.27
C THR A 56 0.82 2.28 4.50
N GLN A 57 1.25 2.00 5.74
CA GLN A 57 2.66 1.74 6.03
C GLN A 57 3.14 0.45 5.38
N GLU A 58 2.33 -0.62 5.45
CA GLU A 58 2.62 -1.90 4.82
C GLU A 58 2.73 -1.74 3.29
N VAL A 59 1.77 -1.04 2.70
CA VAL A 59 1.77 -0.71 1.27
C VAL A 59 3.04 0.05 0.89
N LEU A 60 3.37 1.13 1.62
CA LEU A 60 4.58 1.91 1.35
C LEU A 60 5.85 1.07 1.49
N SER A 61 5.97 0.24 2.53
CA SER A 61 7.12 -0.66 2.73
C SER A 61 7.28 -1.60 1.54
N LEU A 62 6.19 -2.21 1.09
CA LEU A 62 6.21 -3.14 -0.04
C LEU A 62 6.72 -2.46 -1.33
N PHE A 63 6.24 -1.25 -1.62
CA PHE A 63 6.64 -0.53 -2.84
C PHE A 63 8.01 0.16 -2.74
N SER A 64 8.48 0.48 -1.53
CA SER A 64 9.82 1.03 -1.33
C SER A 64 10.93 -0.02 -1.36
N GLU A 65 10.63 -1.27 -0.97
CA GLU A 65 11.55 -2.41 -1.10
C GLU A 65 11.83 -2.78 -2.57
N VAL A 66 10.85 -2.60 -3.47
CA VAL A 66 10.98 -2.91 -4.91
C VAL A 66 12.12 -2.13 -5.58
N HIS A 67 12.55 -1.00 -5.02
CA HIS A 67 13.62 -0.18 -5.60
C HIS A 67 15.04 -0.63 -5.24
N ASN A 68 15.21 -1.60 -4.33
CA ASN A 68 16.51 -1.97 -3.74
C ASN A 68 17.05 -3.35 -4.18
N GLY A 69 16.49 -3.99 -5.20
CA GLY A 69 16.88 -5.38 -5.51
C GLY A 69 16.56 -5.92 -6.89
N LYS A 70 17.14 -5.30 -7.93
CA LYS A 70 17.92 -5.92 -9.03
C LYS A 70 17.96 -5.04 -10.28
#